data_AF-A0A813PK18-F1
#
_entry.id   AF-A0A813PK18-F1
#
_cell.length_a   1.000
_cell.length_b   1.000
_cell.length_c   1.000
_cell.angle_alpha   90.00
_cell.angle_beta   90.00
_cell.angle_gamma   90.00
#
_symmetry.space_group_name_H-M   'P 1'
#
loop_
_entity.id
_entity.type
_entity.pdbx_description
1 polymer ?
#
loop_
_entity_poly.entity_id
_entity_poly.type
_entity_poly.pdbx_seq_one_letter_code
_entity_poly.pdbx_strand_id
1 'polypeptide(L)'
;MIILDPPINPQHFSEEDWDAHINWLSAEVEEWKVRVAQLNAEANALLARANAPGAPFEALEVAVEAAEALADAAEALADAKEALADAEEAWADEMEAWYGESEVDPAPWLGG
;
A
#
# COMPACT_ATOMS: atom_id res chain seq x y z
N MET A 1 -0.84 -0.99 -15.93
CA MET A 1 -2.08 -1.79 -15.84
C MET A 1 -2.77 -1.28 -14.59
N ILE A 2 -3.78 -0.42 -14.74
CA ILE A 2 -4.50 0.14 -13.58
C ILE A 2 -5.41 -1.00 -13.13
N ILE A 3 -5.00 -1.72 -12.09
CA ILE A 3 -5.88 -2.71 -11.45
C ILE A 3 -6.93 -1.87 -10.75
N LEU A 4 -8.12 -1.89 -11.33
CA LEU A 4 -9.32 -1.32 -10.73
C LEU A 4 -9.53 -2.03 -9.40
N ASP A 5 -9.41 -1.26 -8.33
CA ASP A 5 -9.82 -1.60 -6.99
C ASP A 5 -11.22 -2.24 -7.06
N PRO A 6 -11.40 -3.52 -6.69
CA PRO A 6 -12.75 -4.06 -6.58
C PRO A 6 -13.48 -3.24 -5.51
N PRO A 7 -14.74 -2.83 -5.75
CA PRO A 7 -15.46 -1.99 -4.79
C PRO A 7 -15.57 -2.73 -3.46
N ILE A 8 -14.81 -2.28 -2.47
CA ILE A 8 -14.84 -2.79 -1.10
C ILE A 8 -16.21 -2.45 -0.54
N ASN A 9 -17.06 -3.46 -0.38
CA ASN A 9 -18.29 -3.34 0.40
C ASN A 9 -18.01 -3.96 1.77
N PRO A 10 -17.63 -3.14 2.79
CA PRO A 10 -17.20 -3.64 4.10
C PRO A 10 -18.29 -4.43 4.83
N GLN A 11 -19.57 -4.29 4.47
CA GLN A 11 -20.70 -4.97 5.14
C GLN A 11 -20.81 -6.48 4.86
N HIS A 12 -19.87 -7.08 4.12
CA HIS A 12 -19.93 -8.49 3.73
C HIS A 12 -18.58 -9.24 3.81
N PHE A 13 -17.53 -8.63 4.34
CA PHE A 13 -16.24 -9.30 4.48
C PHE A 13 -16.24 -10.20 5.72
N SER A 14 -15.94 -11.48 5.54
CA SER A 14 -15.62 -12.38 6.66
C SER A 14 -14.21 -12.09 7.20
N GLU A 15 -13.87 -12.62 8.38
CA GLU A 15 -12.51 -12.52 8.96
C GLU A 15 -11.45 -13.07 7.97
N GLU A 16 -11.74 -14.20 7.30
CA GLU A 16 -10.86 -14.77 6.28
C GLU A 16 -10.70 -13.86 5.05
N ASP A 17 -11.76 -13.12 4.66
CA ASP A 17 -11.69 -12.18 3.54
C ASP A 17 -10.83 -10.96 3.92
N TRP A 18 -10.95 -10.46 5.15
CA TRP A 18 -10.13 -9.35 5.65
C TRP A 18 -8.66 -9.73 5.71
N ASP A 19 -8.35 -10.91 6.27
CA ASP A 19 -7.01 -11.47 6.27
C ASP A 19 -6.47 -11.60 4.84
N ALA A 20 -7.26 -12.10 3.89
CA ALA A 20 -6.85 -12.23 2.50
C ALA A 20 -6.55 -10.86 1.86
N HIS A 21 -7.38 -9.84 2.14
CA HIS A 21 -7.22 -8.50 1.59
C HIS A 21 -6.00 -7.76 2.18
N ILE A 22 -5.82 -7.79 3.50
CA ILE A 22 -4.66 -7.20 4.19
C ILE A 22 -3.37 -7.89 3.75
N ASN A 23 -3.38 -9.22 3.59
CA ASN A 23 -2.22 -9.95 3.06
C ASN A 23 -1.91 -9.56 1.61
N TRP A 24 -2.93 -9.35 0.77
CA TRP A 24 -2.74 -8.88 -0.61
C TRP A 24 -2.15 -7.46 -0.65
N LEU A 25 -2.71 -6.51 0.12
CA LEU A 25 -2.18 -5.14 0.23
C LEU A 25 -0.74 -5.13 0.77
N SER A 26 -0.45 -5.98 1.75
CA SER A 26 0.91 -6.13 2.29
C SER A 26 1.88 -6.61 1.23
N ALA A 27 1.49 -7.56 0.37
CA ALA A 27 2.31 -8.03 -0.73
C ALA A 27 2.55 -6.93 -1.79
N GLU A 28 1.52 -6.15 -2.10
CA GLU A 28 1.60 -5.00 -3.02
C GLU A 28 2.58 -3.94 -2.50
N VAL A 29 2.53 -3.62 -1.20
CA VAL A 29 3.51 -2.71 -0.56
C VAL A 29 4.94 -3.23 -0.68
N GLU A 30 5.17 -4.53 -0.50
CA GLU A 30 6.49 -5.13 -0.67
C GLU A 30 6.97 -5.10 -2.13
N GLU A 31 6.07 -5.31 -3.09
CA GLU A 31 6.40 -5.16 -4.52
C GLU A 31 6.83 -3.72 -4.83
N TRP A 32 6.06 -2.73 -4.39
CA TRP A 32 6.41 -1.32 -4.60
C TRP A 32 7.71 -0.92 -3.91
N LYS A 33 8.01 -1.45 -2.71
CA LYS A 33 9.32 -1.25 -2.05
C LYS A 33 10.47 -1.75 -2.91
N VAL A 34 10.34 -2.95 -3.48
CA VAL A 34 11.38 -3.52 -4.37
C VAL A 34 11.52 -2.66 -5.63
N ARG A 35 10.39 -2.23 -6.21
CA ARG A 35 10.40 -1.40 -7.43
C ARG A 35 11.07 -0.05 -7.21
N VAL A 36 10.76 0.63 -6.11
CA VAL A 36 11.40 1.90 -5.71
C VAL A 36 12.90 1.69 -5.49
N ALA A 37 13.31 0.62 -4.82
CA ALA A 37 14.73 0.33 -4.61
C ALA A 37 15.49 0.11 -5.93
N GLN A 38 14.88 -0.61 -6.87
CA GLN A 38 15.46 -0.82 -8.20
C GLN A 38 15.60 0.51 -8.97
N LEU A 39 14.53 1.30 -9.06
CA LEU A 39 14.55 2.59 -9.76
C LEU A 39 15.53 3.56 -9.12
N ASN A 40 15.67 3.55 -7.80
CA ASN A 40 16.66 4.36 -7.11
C ASN A 40 18.10 3.95 -7.48
N ALA A 41 18.39 2.65 -7.60
CA ALA A 41 19.71 2.19 -8.05
C ALA A 41 19.99 2.61 -9.51
N GLU A 42 18.99 2.50 -10.39
CA GLU A 42 19.09 2.92 -11.79
C GLU A 42 19.30 4.43 -11.92
N ALA A 43 18.50 5.24 -11.22
CA ALA A 43 18.63 6.70 -11.20
C ALA A 43 20.02 7.14 -10.68
N ASN A 44 20.53 6.50 -9.62
CA ASN A 44 21.87 6.79 -9.11
C ASN A 44 22.98 6.45 -10.12
N ALA A 45 22.86 5.33 -10.84
CA ALA A 45 23.82 4.96 -11.88
C ALA A 45 23.81 5.94 -13.05
N LEU A 46 22.62 6.39 -13.47
CA LEU A 46 22.46 7.40 -14.53
C LEU A 46 22.99 8.77 -14.11
N LEU A 47 22.72 9.19 -12.87
CA LEU A 47 23.24 10.43 -12.32
C LEU A 47 24.78 10.40 -12.23
N ALA A 48 25.37 9.28 -11.85
CA ALA A 48 26.83 9.11 -11.85
C ALA A 48 27.42 9.25 -13.27
N ARG A 49 26.74 8.70 -14.28
CA ARG A 49 27.12 8.84 -15.69
C ARG A 49 26.97 10.28 -16.18
N ALA A 50 25.88 10.96 -15.83
CA ALA A 50 25.62 12.35 -16.22
C ALA A 50 26.64 13.34 -15.61
N ASN A 51 27.14 13.02 -14.40
CA ASN A 51 28.16 13.82 -13.73
C ASN A 51 29.60 13.52 -14.21
N ALA A 52 29.80 12.56 -15.12
CA ALA A 52 31.11 12.25 -15.64
C ALA A 52 31.65 13.41 -16.52
N PRO A 53 32.96 13.72 -16.46
CA PRO A 53 33.55 14.73 -17.35
C PRO A 53 33.32 14.40 -18.83
N GLY A 54 32.76 15.34 -19.58
CA GLY A 54 32.44 15.16 -21.00
C GLY A 54 31.15 14.37 -21.27
N ALA A 55 30.31 14.15 -20.26
CA ALA A 55 28.99 13.56 -20.45
C ALA A 55 28.14 14.43 -21.41
N PRO A 56 27.43 13.80 -22.36
CA PRO A 56 26.54 14.52 -23.27
C PRO A 56 25.26 14.98 -22.55
N PHE A 57 24.58 15.99 -23.10
CA PHE A 57 23.34 16.53 -22.51
C PHE A 57 22.23 15.47 -22.41
N GLU A 58 22.19 14.56 -23.37
CA GLU A 58 21.27 13.42 -23.42
C GLU A 58 21.44 12.48 -22.22
N ALA A 59 22.63 12.40 -21.62
CA ALA A 59 22.80 11.62 -20.39
C ALA A 59 22.16 12.29 -19.17
N LEU A 60 22.06 13.62 -19.17
CA LEU A 60 21.36 14.37 -18.13
C LEU A 60 19.84 14.23 -18.29
N GLU A 61 19.34 14.27 -19.52
CA GLU A 61 17.91 14.06 -19.84
C GLU A 61 17.44 12.67 -19.37
N VAL A 62 18.17 11.61 -19.70
CA VAL A 62 17.86 10.25 -19.23
C VAL A 62 17.93 10.12 -17.69
N ALA A 63 18.84 10.85 -17.04
CA ALA A 63 18.91 10.87 -15.57
C ALA A 63 17.70 11.58 -14.94
N VAL A 64 17.16 12.63 -15.58
CA VAL A 64 15.94 13.31 -15.15
C VAL A 64 14.72 12.40 -15.31
N GLU A 65 14.56 11.73 -16.46
CA GLU A 65 13.47 10.77 -16.70
C GLU A 65 13.47 9.63 -15.67
N ALA A 66 14.65 9.12 -15.31
CA ALA A 66 14.78 8.09 -14.28
C ALA A 66 14.41 8.60 -12.88
N ALA A 67 14.71 9.87 -12.57
CA ALA A 67 14.31 10.49 -11.32
C ALA A 67 12.79 10.72 -11.24
N GLU A 68 12.16 11.10 -12.36
CA GLU A 68 10.70 11.21 -12.47
C GLU A 68 10.03 9.84 -12.26
N ALA A 69 10.51 8.79 -12.94
CA ALA A 69 9.99 7.44 -12.74
C ALA A 69 10.13 6.93 -11.30
N LEU A 70 11.21 7.30 -10.60
CA LEU A 70 11.39 6.99 -9.18
C LEU A 70 10.38 7.74 -8.31
N ALA A 71 10.10 9.01 -8.62
CA ALA A 71 9.10 9.80 -7.89
C ALA A 71 7.70 9.18 -8.01
N ASP A 72 7.30 8.81 -9.24
CA ASP A 72 6.01 8.16 -9.50
C ASP A 72 5.89 6.82 -8.73
N ALA A 73 6.95 6.01 -8.72
CA ALA A 73 6.95 4.75 -7.99
C ALA A 73 6.92 4.95 -6.46
N ALA A 74 7.52 6.03 -5.95
CA ALA A 74 7.48 6.36 -4.53
C ALA A 74 6.08 6.86 -4.11
N GLU A 75 5.38 7.57 -4.98
CA GLU A 75 3.97 7.95 -4.80
C GLU A 75 3.08 6.71 -4.75
N ALA A 76 3.22 5.78 -5.70
CA ALA A 76 2.47 4.52 -5.69
C ALA A 76 2.72 3.67 -4.41
N LEU A 77 3.95 3.67 -3.89
CA LEU A 77 4.26 3.03 -2.60
C LEU A 77 3.56 3.72 -1.41
N ALA A 78 3.41 5.04 -1.46
CA ALA A 78 2.71 5.78 -0.41
C ALA A 78 1.21 5.42 -0.43
N ASP A 79 0.59 5.44 -1.61
CA ASP A 79 -0.82 5.07 -1.80
C ASP A 79 -1.08 3.63 -1.33
N ALA A 80 -0.21 2.69 -1.69
CA ALA A 80 -0.35 1.29 -1.25
C ALA A 80 -0.27 1.13 0.28
N LYS A 81 0.55 1.94 0.96
CA LYS A 81 0.64 1.93 2.43
C LYS A 81 -0.57 2.57 3.08
N GLU A 82 -1.11 3.62 2.49
CA GLU A 82 -2.35 4.26 2.97
C GLU A 82 -3.51 3.27 2.86
N ALA A 83 -3.68 2.61 1.72
CA ALA A 83 -4.69 1.58 1.53
C ALA A 83 -4.55 0.42 2.55
N LEU A 84 -3.33 -0.02 2.86
CA LEU A 84 -3.08 -1.02 3.89
C LEU A 84 -3.52 -0.54 5.29
N ALA A 85 -3.18 0.70 5.65
CA ALA A 85 -3.57 1.27 6.93
C ALA A 85 -5.09 1.42 7.06
N ASP A 86 -5.76 1.90 6.01
CA ASP A 86 -7.22 2.02 5.95
C ASP A 86 -7.90 0.65 6.09
N ALA A 87 -7.35 -0.39 5.46
CA ALA A 87 -7.87 -1.76 5.58
C ALA A 87 -7.68 -2.34 7.00
N GLU A 88 -6.54 -2.08 7.64
CA GLU A 88 -6.29 -2.49 9.03
C GLU A 88 -7.23 -1.77 10.01
N GLU A 89 -7.48 -0.47 9.81
CA GLU A 89 -8.44 0.31 10.62
C GLU A 89 -9.87 -0.21 10.44
N ALA A 90 -10.30 -0.43 9.19
CA ALA A 90 -11.63 -0.96 8.90
C ALA A 90 -11.85 -2.37 9.49
N TRP A 91 -10.84 -3.24 9.45
CA TRP A 91 -10.90 -4.54 10.10
C TRP A 91 -11.01 -4.44 11.63
N ALA A 92 -10.26 -3.51 12.24
CA ALA A 92 -10.34 -3.27 13.68
C ALA A 92 -11.74 -2.78 14.10
N ASP A 93 -12.33 -1.85 13.35
CA ASP A 93 -13.69 -1.35 13.58
C ASP A 93 -14.75 -2.46 13.45
N GLU A 94 -14.64 -3.34 12.44
CA GLU A 94 -15.56 -4.48 12.25
C GLU A 94 -15.43 -5.49 13.40
N MET A 95 -14.21 -5.77 13.86
CA MET A 95 -13.97 -6.63 15.01
C MET A 95 -14.55 -6.01 16.30
N GLU A 96 -14.37 -4.71 16.52
CA GLU A 96 -14.99 -4.01 17.65
C GLU A 96 -16.52 -4.11 17.60
N ALA A 97 -17.13 -4.00 16.42
CA ALA A 97 -18.58 -4.18 16.25
C ALA A 97 -19.03 -5.61 16.62
N TRP A 98 -18.33 -6.65 16.14
CA TRP A 98 -18.68 -8.05 16.46
C TRP A 98 -18.55 -8.36 17.95
N TYR A 99 -17.49 -7.88 18.61
CA TYR A 99 -17.29 -8.10 20.04
C TYR A 99 -18.20 -7.20 20.90
N GLY A 100 -18.48 -5.96 20.47
CA GLY A 100 -19.39 -5.04 21.14
C GLY A 100 -20.86 -5.48 21.10
N GLU A 101 -21.31 -6.10 20.01
CA GLU A 101 -22.64 -6.74 19.96
C GLU A 101 -22.73 -7.97 20.88
N SER A 102 -21.62 -8.67 21.11
CA SER A 102 -21.59 -9.82 22.03
C SER A 102 -21.65 -9.44 23.52
N GLU A 103 -21.40 -8.17 23.86
CA GLU A 103 -21.57 -7.60 25.21
C GLU A 103 -23.00 -7.12 25.51
N VAL A 104 -23.95 -7.27 24.57
CA VAL A 104 -25.38 -7.02 24.81
C VAL A 104 -26.01 -8.20 25.58
N ASP A 105 -25.74 -8.22 26.88
CA ASP A 105 -26.49 -8.78 28.02
C ASP A 105 -27.24 -10.13 27.84
N PRO A 106 -26.64 -11.28 28.27
CA PRO A 106 -27.43 -12.47 28.54
C PRO A 106 -28.23 -12.30 29.85
N ALA A 107 -29.46 -11.81 29.66
CA ALA A 107 -30.70 -12.11 30.39
C ALA A 107 -31.29 -11.00 31.31
N PRO A 108 -32.48 -10.47 30.96
CA PRO A 108 -33.32 -9.70 31.89
C PRO A 108 -34.03 -10.58 32.96
N TRP A 109 -33.48 -11.74 33.37
CA TRP A 109 -34.23 -12.78 34.10
C TRP A 109 -33.59 -13.41 35.35
N LEU A 110 -32.55 -12.80 35.94
CA LEU A 110 -32.29 -13.03 37.38
C LEU A 110 -33.19 -12.06 38.16
N GLY A 111 -34.50 -12.31 38.29
CA GLY A 111 -35.09 -13.16 39.34
C GLY A 111 -34.89 -12.45 40.71
N GLY A 112 -35.89 -11.90 41.39
CA GLY A 112 -37.21 -12.42 41.74
C GLY A 112 -37.40 -12.18 43.24
#